data_AF-A0A2N2SWL7-F1
#
_entry.id   AF-A0A2N2SWL7-F1
#
_cell.length_a   1.000
_cell.length_b   1.000
_cell.length_c   1.000
_cell.angle_alpha   90.00
_cell.angle_beta   90.00
_cell.angle_gamma   90.00
#
_symmetry.space_group_name_H-M   'P 1'
#
loop_
_entity.id
_entity.type
_entity.pdbx_description
1 polymer ?
#
loop_
_entity_poly.entity_id
_entity_poly.type
_entity_poly.pdbx_seq_one_letter_code
_entity_poly.pdbx_strand_id
1 'polypeptide(L)'
;MKKTLENSNDPWWKHGFVWMIIAGPAIVVVAGFVTLYLAVSSPNEIVNETTYQQGRQTEQSVEARQKESSQAPAMLGRNHAATGIVPSAK
;
A
#
# COMPACT_ATOMS: atom_id res chain seq x y z
N MET A 1 10.46 -16.41 68.92
CA MET A 1 9.92 -15.51 67.88
C MET A 1 9.38 -16.36 66.74
N LYS A 2 8.06 -16.38 66.53
CA LYS A 2 7.46 -17.03 65.35
C LYS A 2 7.46 -15.98 64.25
N LYS A 3 8.24 -16.16 63.19
CA LYS A 3 8.09 -15.36 61.96
C LYS A 3 6.86 -15.93 61.26
N THR A 4 5.72 -15.25 61.38
CA THR A 4 4.58 -15.47 60.50
C THR A 4 5.04 -15.15 59.09
N LEU A 5 4.99 -16.16 58.21
CA LEU A 5 5.19 -15.95 56.79
C LEU A 5 3.95 -15.18 56.32
N GLU A 6 4.05 -13.85 56.29
CA GLU A 6 3.08 -12.97 55.66
C GLU A 6 2.85 -13.49 54.24
N ASN A 7 1.68 -14.07 54.02
CA ASN A 7 1.28 -14.56 52.72
C ASN A 7 0.95 -13.29 51.91
N SER A 8 1.94 -12.76 51.20
CA SER A 8 1.84 -11.57 50.37
C SER A 8 0.95 -11.83 49.16
N ASN A 9 -0.34 -12.07 49.41
CA ASN A 9 -1.36 -12.34 48.41
C ASN A 9 -1.90 -11.00 47.88
N ASP A 10 -0.97 -10.13 47.45
CA ASP A 10 -1.32 -8.88 46.81
C ASP A 10 -2.21 -9.18 45.59
N PRO A 11 -3.28 -8.42 45.36
CA PRO A 11 -4.14 -8.65 44.21
C PRO A 11 -3.36 -8.60 42.89
N TRP A 12 -3.62 -9.57 42.01
CA TRP A 12 -2.86 -9.80 40.77
C TRP A 12 -2.76 -8.55 39.87
N TRP A 13 -3.76 -7.68 39.88
CA TRP A 13 -3.79 -6.44 39.07
C TRP A 13 -2.75 -5.40 39.47
N LYS A 14 -2.14 -5.51 40.67
CA LYS A 14 -1.05 -4.64 41.12
C LYS A 14 0.29 -5.00 40.48
N HIS A 15 0.43 -6.20 39.91
CA HIS A 15 1.68 -6.67 39.32
C HIS A 15 1.78 -6.23 37.85
N GLY A 16 2.74 -5.36 37.53
CA GLY A 16 2.93 -4.82 36.18
C GLY A 16 3.19 -5.90 35.11
N PHE A 17 3.80 -7.04 35.47
CA PHE A 17 4.03 -8.14 34.54
C PHE A 17 2.72 -8.76 34.02
N VAL A 18 1.65 -8.79 34.82
CA VAL A 18 0.36 -9.33 34.38
C VAL A 18 -0.23 -8.47 33.25
N TRP A 19 -0.05 -7.15 33.33
CA TRP A 19 -0.45 -6.24 32.25
C TRP A 19 0.35 -6.44 30.98
N MET A 20 1.63 -6.79 31.05
CA MET A 20 2.44 -7.09 29.86
C MET A 20 1.93 -8.34 29.13
N ILE A 21 1.50 -9.35 29.87
CA ILE A 21 0.90 -10.57 29.30
C ILE A 21 -0.45 -10.26 28.65
N ILE A 22 -1.30 -9.46 29.29
CA ILE A 22 -2.63 -9.08 28.77
C ILE A 22 -2.50 -8.12 27.57
N ALA A 23 -1.48 -7.25 27.57
CA ALA A 23 -1.26 -6.26 26.52
C ALA A 23 -1.04 -6.90 25.15
N GLY A 24 -0.33 -8.03 25.07
CA GLY A 24 -0.09 -8.73 23.81
C GLY A 24 -1.40 -9.08 23.07
N PRO A 25 -2.28 -9.90 23.66
CA PRO A 25 -3.58 -10.21 23.06
C PRO A 25 -4.47 -8.98 22.86
N ALA A 26 -4.48 -8.04 23.81
CA ALA A 26 -5.29 -6.83 23.70
C ALA A 26 -4.91 -5.99 22.45
N ILE A 27 -3.61 -5.83 22.18
CA ILE A 27 -3.12 -5.12 20.99
C ILE A 27 -3.58 -5.80 19.71
N VAL A 28 -3.53 -7.14 19.63
CA VAL A 28 -3.96 -7.88 18.44
C VAL A 28 -5.45 -7.69 18.16
N VAL A 29 -6.28 -7.71 19.21
CA VAL A 29 -7.72 -7.44 19.08
C VAL A 29 -7.97 -6.04 18.53
N VAL A 30 -7.30 -5.02 19.09
CA VAL A 30 -7.38 -3.63 18.62
C VAL A 30 -6.94 -3.52 17.16
N ALA A 31 -5.80 -4.13 16.80
CA ALA A 31 -5.30 -4.15 15.43
C ALA A 31 -6.32 -4.79 14.45
N GLY A 32 -6.97 -5.89 14.85
CA GLY A 32 -8.03 -6.52 14.07
C GLY A 32 -9.21 -5.59 13.80
N PHE A 33 -9.65 -4.82 14.80
CA PHE A 33 -10.70 -3.81 14.61
C PHE A 33 -10.25 -2.66 13.70
N VAL A 34 -9.00 -2.20 13.82
CA VAL A 34 -8.44 -1.19 12.92
C VAL A 34 -8.42 -1.69 11.48
N THR A 35 -7.98 -2.93 11.25
CA THR A 35 -8.01 -3.55 9.92
C THR A 35 -9.43 -3.69 9.39
N LEU A 36 -10.38 -4.12 10.22
CA LEU A 36 -11.79 -4.18 9.85
C LEU A 36 -12.33 -2.81 9.47
N TYR A 37 -12.00 -1.77 10.24
CA TYR A 37 -12.40 -0.40 9.95
C TYR A 37 -11.84 0.08 8.60
N LEU A 38 -10.56 -0.19 8.31
CA LEU A 38 -9.96 0.11 7.00
C LEU A 38 -10.68 -0.65 5.87
N ALA A 39 -10.97 -1.94 6.07
CA ALA A 39 -11.61 -2.77 5.06
C ALA A 39 -13.03 -2.29 4.72
N VAL A 40 -13.79 -1.81 5.71
CA VAL A 40 -15.13 -1.26 5.48
C VAL A 40 -15.08 0.15 4.90
N SER A 41 -14.10 0.97 5.31
CA SER A 41 -14.00 2.37 4.89
C SER A 41 -13.44 2.55 3.48
N SER A 42 -12.60 1.62 3.01
CA SER A 42 -12.00 1.63 1.68
C SER A 42 -12.58 0.51 0.84
N PRO A 43 -13.76 0.70 0.21
CA PRO A 43 -14.24 -0.23 -0.79
C PRO A 43 -13.21 -0.28 -1.91
N ASN A 44 -12.54 -1.42 -2.06
CA ASN A 44 -11.63 -1.65 -3.18
C ASN A 44 -12.44 -1.45 -4.46
N GLU A 45 -12.14 -0.39 -5.21
CA GLU A 45 -12.64 -0.23 -6.56
C GLU A 45 -12.26 -1.49 -7.34
N ILE A 46 -13.28 -2.25 -7.76
CA ILE A 46 -13.07 -3.33 -8.72
C ILE A 46 -12.55 -2.68 -10.00
N VAL A 47 -11.37 -3.11 -10.46
CA VAL A 47 -10.84 -2.69 -11.76
C VAL A 47 -11.83 -3.19 -12.80
N ASN A 48 -12.73 -2.33 -13.24
CA ASN A 48 -13.72 -2.67 -14.24
C ASN A 48 -12.98 -3.00 -15.54
N GLU A 49 -13.53 -3.92 -16.34
CA GLU A 49 -12.97 -4.25 -17.66
C GLU A 49 -12.69 -3.00 -18.49
N THR A 50 -13.50 -1.94 -18.35
CA THR A 50 -13.28 -0.65 -19.01
C THR A 50 -11.98 0.04 -18.60
N THR A 51 -11.61 0.03 -17.31
CA THR A 51 -10.35 0.58 -16.80
C THR A 51 -9.16 -0.26 -17.27
N TYR A 52 -9.29 -1.59 -17.31
CA TYR A 52 -8.25 -2.49 -17.83
C TYR A 52 -8.04 -2.31 -19.34
N GLN A 53 -9.13 -2.20 -20.10
CA GLN A 53 -9.11 -1.93 -21.54
C GLN A 53 -8.53 -0.54 -21.83
N GLN A 54 -8.86 0.47 -21.02
CA GLN A 54 -8.31 1.82 -21.16
C GLN A 54 -6.79 1.85 -20.93
N GLY A 55 -6.28 1.10 -19.94
CA GLY A 55 -4.84 0.91 -19.72
C GLY A 55 -4.15 0.26 -20.92
N ARG A 56 -4.69 -0.86 -21.41
CA ARG A 56 -4.19 -1.57 -22.61
C ARG A 56 -4.19 -0.69 -23.87
N GLN A 57 -5.26 0.08 -24.09
CA GLN A 57 -5.37 0.99 -25.23
C GLN A 57 -4.35 2.14 -25.13
N THR A 58 -4.08 2.63 -23.93
CA THR A 58 -3.06 3.66 -23.69
C THR A 58 -1.67 3.12 -24.01
N GLU A 59 -1.31 1.93 -23.52
CA GLU A 59 -0.03 1.28 -23.83
C GLU A 59 0.14 1.06 -25.34
N GLN A 60 -0.89 0.55 -26.01
CA GLN A 60 -0.87 0.30 -27.45
C GLN A 60 -0.71 1.60 -28.26
N SER A 61 -1.33 2.70 -27.80
CA SER A 61 -1.19 4.02 -28.41
C SER A 61 0.21 4.63 -28.22
N VAL A 62 0.83 4.40 -27.06
CA VAL A 62 2.19 4.86 -26.76
C VAL A 62 3.20 4.09 -27.60
N GLU A 63 3.06 2.76 -27.70
CA GLU A 63 3.91 1.93 -28.56
C GLU A 63 3.80 2.31 -30.04
N ALA A 64 2.58 2.56 -30.53
CA ALA A 64 2.35 3.00 -31.90
C ALA A 64 3.03 4.35 -32.17
N ARG A 65 2.88 5.31 -31.25
CA ARG A 65 3.50 6.63 -31.36
C ARG A 65 5.03 6.57 -31.26
N GLN A 66 5.56 5.66 -30.44
CA GLN A 66 7.00 5.43 -30.33
C GLN A 66 7.57 4.82 -31.61
N LYS A 67 6.86 3.88 -32.25
CA LYS A 67 7.24 3.34 -33.57
C LYS A 67 7.24 4.41 -34.66
N GLU A 68 6.23 5.27 -34.71
CA GLU A 68 6.20 6.41 -35.64
C GLU A 68 7.36 7.38 -35.38
N SER A 69 7.63 7.69 -34.11
CA SER A 69 8.75 8.55 -33.73
C SER A 69 10.12 7.98 -34.10
N SER A 70 10.25 6.65 -34.14
CA SER A 70 11.45 5.93 -34.58
C SER A 70 11.68 6.05 -36.10
N GLN A 71 10.65 6.43 -36.86
CA GLN A 71 10.71 6.69 -38.31
C GLN A 71 10.70 8.20 -38.62
N ALA A 72 10.78 9.07 -37.62
CA ALA A 72 10.79 10.50 -37.83
C ALA A 72 12.04 10.95 -38.61
N PRO A 73 11.91 11.95 -39.51
CA PRO A 73 13.04 12.51 -40.26
C PRO A 73 14.21 12.90 -39.35
N ALA A 74 15.46 12.64 -39.79
CA ALA A 74 16.66 12.85 -38.99
C ALA A 74 16.80 14.28 -38.43
N MET A 75 16.27 15.29 -39.13
CA MET A 75 16.26 16.68 -38.67
C MET A 75 15.34 16.91 -37.46
N LEU A 76 14.23 16.16 -37.36
CA LEU A 76 13.26 16.25 -36.27
C LEU A 76 13.64 15.38 -35.07
N GLY A 77 14.43 14.32 -35.23
CA GLY A 77 14.79 13.38 -34.16
C GLY A 77 15.95 13.80 -33.24
N ARG A 78 16.70 14.87 -33.59
CA ARG A 78 18.01 15.18 -32.96
C ARG A 78 18.01 15.44 -31.44
N ASN A 79 16.90 15.85 -30.84
CA ASN A 79 16.82 16.17 -29.40
C ASN A 79 15.66 15.48 -28.66
N HIS A 80 14.92 14.57 -29.31
CA HIS A 80 13.75 13.91 -28.70
C HIS A 80 14.04 12.53 -28.10
N ALA A 81 15.31 12.11 -28.04
CA ALA A 81 15.72 10.82 -27.49
C ALA A 81 15.32 10.60 -26.01
N ALA A 82 15.19 11.67 -25.22
CA ALA A 82 14.76 11.61 -23.83
C ALA A 82 13.22 11.63 -23.65
N THR A 83 12.46 12.07 -24.66
CA THR A 83 10.99 12.23 -24.58
C THR A 83 10.24 11.08 -25.23
N GLY A 84 10.89 10.29 -26.10
CA GLY A 84 10.29 9.10 -26.74
C GLY A 84 9.16 9.38 -27.74
N ILE A 85 8.73 10.64 -27.88
CA ILE A 85 7.73 11.10 -28.85
C ILE A 85 8.25 12.31 -29.63
N VAL A 86 8.22 12.22 -30.95
CA VAL A 86 8.49 13.36 -31.85
C VAL A 86 7.13 14.00 -32.19
N PRO A 87 6.98 15.33 -32.06
CA PRO A 87 5.73 16.02 -32.44
C PRO A 87 5.45 15.86 -33.93
N SER A 88 4.16 15.78 -34.32
CA SER A 88 3.78 15.77 -35.74
C SER A 88 4.20 17.08 -36.39
N ALA A 89 4.89 17.00 -37.53
CA ALA A 89 5.09 18.15 -38.38
C ALA A 89 3.71 18.66 -38.83
N LYS A 90 3.48 19.96 -38.72
CA LYS A 90 2.28 20.64 -39.20
C LYS A 90 2.41 20.91 -40.70
#